data_AF-A0A811TWK0-F1
#
_entry.id   AF-A0A811TWK0-F1
#
_cell.length_a   1.000
_cell.length_b   1.000
_cell.length_c   1.000
_cell.angle_alpha   90.00
_cell.angle_beta   90.00
_cell.angle_gamma   90.00
#
_symmetry.space_group_name_H-M   'P 1'
#
loop_
_entity.id
_entity.type
_entity.pdbx_description
1 polymer ?
#
loop_
_entity_poly.entity_id
_entity_poly.type
_entity_poly.pdbx_seq_one_letter_code
_entity_poly.pdbx_strand_id
1 'polypeptide(L)'
;MVKGYSNYVYNAAREVEKRAFRCAEEFLNETKWILHNALILSSGSSSKEVFTAKAILKVCRQETNEIDTCAECYLNANTRTDWFVDVCSQPHLLLWAKLKGFPYWPAKAMGPGQGLSHVNDPNTQTGKRSARELADCIKEVEVHIEKIKSKVGTFKYAKFKTPYEPMDELQQLEMMIPGVTEYMKRQQALASTTESGNDSDHSVSPHKKASSTAACTSGGSSGASDAKQL
;
A
#
# COMPACT_ATOMS: atom_id res chain seq x y z
N MET A 1 -9.81 34.22 17.41
CA MET A 1 -9.21 32.89 17.72
C MET A 1 -9.26 31.88 16.57
N VAL A 2 -9.95 32.11 15.45
CA VAL A 2 -10.11 31.12 14.34
C VAL A 2 -8.88 31.04 13.39
N LYS A 3 -7.89 31.92 13.50
CA LYS A 3 -6.77 32.04 12.54
C LYS A 3 -5.60 31.06 12.75
N GLY A 4 -5.54 30.32 13.86
CA GLY A 4 -4.42 29.41 14.16
C GLY A 4 -4.47 28.06 13.44
N TYR A 5 -5.66 27.47 13.31
CA TYR A 5 -5.83 26.09 12.86
C TYR A 5 -5.58 25.86 11.38
N SER A 6 -6.03 26.77 10.52
CA SER A 6 -5.79 26.71 9.08
C SER A 6 -4.30 26.73 8.74
N ASN A 7 -3.47 27.26 9.64
CA ASN A 7 -2.04 27.38 9.42
C ASN A 7 -1.30 26.04 9.62
N TYR A 8 -1.76 25.16 10.50
CA TYR A 8 -1.07 23.89 10.79
C TYR A 8 -1.18 22.88 9.65
N VAL A 9 -2.39 22.65 9.12
CA VAL A 9 -2.58 21.75 7.98
C VAL A 9 -1.87 22.31 6.74
N TYR A 10 -1.94 23.63 6.55
CA TYR A 10 -1.21 24.31 5.48
C TYR A 10 0.31 24.15 5.61
N ASN A 11 0.86 24.33 6.82
CA ASN A 11 2.28 24.14 7.06
C ASN A 11 2.71 22.70 6.80
N ALA A 12 1.95 21.71 7.31
CA ALA A 12 2.25 20.30 7.04
C ALA A 12 2.26 20.00 5.53
N ALA A 13 1.27 20.48 4.78
CA ALA A 13 1.24 20.32 3.32
C ALA A 13 2.45 20.97 2.63
N ARG A 14 2.86 22.16 3.10
CA ARG A 14 3.99 22.89 2.55
C ARG A 14 5.34 22.24 2.88
N GLU A 15 5.47 21.59 4.03
CA GLU A 15 6.67 20.82 4.38
C GLU A 15 6.75 19.49 3.60
N VAL A 16 5.61 18.90 3.24
CA VAL A 16 5.57 17.79 2.25
C VAL A 16 6.11 18.26 0.89
N GLU A 17 5.68 19.41 0.38
CA GLU A 17 6.16 19.98 -0.89
C GLU A 17 7.67 20.23 -0.89
N LYS A 18 8.23 20.62 0.25
CA LYS A 18 9.67 20.83 0.43
C LYS A 18 10.47 19.53 0.68
N ARG A 19 9.82 18.37 0.69
CA ARG A 19 10.43 17.07 1.04
C ARG A 19 11.14 17.11 2.40
N ALA A 20 10.55 17.79 3.38
CA ALA A 20 11.15 17.98 4.69
C ALA A 20 11.13 16.71 5.58
N PHE A 21 10.33 15.70 5.20
CA PHE A 21 10.20 14.44 5.94
C PHE A 21 11.09 13.37 5.34
N ARG A 22 11.88 12.70 6.19
CA ARG A 22 12.76 11.60 5.80
C ARG A 22 12.05 10.26 5.74
N CYS A 23 10.95 10.12 6.48
CA CYS A 23 10.11 8.92 6.45
C CYS A 23 8.65 9.25 6.78
N ALA A 24 7.75 8.29 6.52
CA ALA A 24 6.33 8.45 6.76
C ALA A 24 6.00 8.62 8.27
N GLU A 25 6.83 8.08 9.16
CA GLU A 25 6.69 8.26 10.61
C GLU A 25 6.90 9.72 11.03
N GLU A 26 7.89 10.42 10.45
CA GLU A 26 8.12 11.84 10.74
C GLU A 26 6.90 12.68 10.34
N PHE A 27 6.34 12.42 9.15
CA PHE A 27 5.08 13.04 8.72
C PHE A 27 3.93 12.73 9.68
N LEU A 28 3.79 11.46 10.11
CA LEU A 28 2.75 11.07 11.05
C LEU A 28 2.89 11.77 12.40
N ASN A 29 4.11 12.02 12.87
CA ASN A 29 4.37 12.77 14.10
C ASN A 29 3.90 14.23 14.02
N GLU A 30 4.06 14.89 12.87
CA GLU A 30 3.47 16.23 12.66
C GLU A 30 1.95 16.20 12.76
N THR A 31 1.29 15.19 12.18
CA THR A 31 -0.18 15.08 12.28
C THR A 31 -0.67 14.79 13.70
N LYS A 32 0.13 14.08 14.53
CA LYS A 32 -0.14 13.91 15.96
C LYS A 32 -0.03 15.25 16.69
N TRP A 33 0.95 16.08 16.35
CA TRP A 33 1.08 17.44 16.90
C TRP A 33 -0.11 18.34 16.58
N ILE A 34 -0.68 18.23 15.37
CA ILE A 34 -1.92 18.94 15.02
C ILE A 34 -3.06 18.58 15.99
N LEU A 35 -3.26 17.29 16.27
CA LEU A 35 -4.27 16.83 17.23
C LEU A 35 -3.96 17.29 18.67
N HIS A 36 -2.69 17.18 19.09
CA HIS A 36 -2.26 17.64 20.40
C HIS A 36 -2.57 19.13 20.63
N ASN A 37 -2.18 19.97 19.67
CA ASN A 37 -2.45 21.41 19.71
C ASN A 37 -3.96 21.72 19.74
N ALA A 38 -4.75 20.95 18.98
CA ALA A 38 -6.21 21.10 18.99
C ALA A 38 -6.82 20.81 20.37
N LEU A 39 -6.35 19.78 21.06
CA LEU A 39 -6.81 19.42 22.41
C LEU A 39 -6.44 20.47 23.46
N ILE A 40 -5.24 21.05 23.39
CA ILE A 40 -4.81 22.11 24.31
C ILE A 40 -5.68 23.35 24.13
N LEU A 41 -5.82 23.82 22.89
CA LEU A 41 -6.55 25.04 22.58
C LEU A 41 -8.06 24.91 22.82
N SER A 42 -8.60 23.69 22.75
CA SER A 42 -10.00 23.42 23.11
C SER A 42 -10.21 23.21 24.62
N SER A 43 -9.16 23.35 25.45
CA SER A 43 -9.18 23.03 26.88
C SER A 43 -9.70 21.61 27.17
N GLY A 44 -9.38 20.65 26.31
CA GLY A 44 -9.83 19.26 26.41
C GLY A 44 -11.30 19.04 26.02
N SER A 45 -12.03 20.07 25.57
CA SER A 45 -13.40 19.92 25.09
C SER A 45 -13.46 19.21 23.73
N SER A 46 -14.55 18.47 23.48
CA SER A 46 -14.82 17.77 22.21
C SER A 46 -15.32 18.72 21.12
N SER A 47 -14.52 19.73 20.79
CA SER A 47 -14.84 20.72 19.77
C SER A 47 -14.80 20.11 18.36
N LYS A 48 -15.40 20.82 17.38
CA LYS A 48 -15.38 20.41 15.97
C LYS A 48 -13.95 20.31 15.43
N GLU A 49 -13.05 21.16 15.91
CA GLU A 49 -11.63 21.19 15.57
C GLU A 49 -10.94 19.91 16.04
N VAL A 50 -11.18 19.47 17.28
CA VAL A 50 -10.64 18.21 17.81
C VAL A 50 -11.15 17.03 17.00
N PHE A 51 -12.44 17.01 16.64
CA PHE A 51 -13.00 15.95 15.80
C PHE A 51 -12.33 15.91 14.41
N THR A 52 -12.15 17.08 13.80
CA THR A 52 -11.48 17.20 12.49
C THR A 52 -10.03 16.75 12.56
N ALA A 53 -9.29 17.15 13.60
CA ALA A 53 -7.89 16.73 13.80
C ALA A 53 -7.77 15.22 14.04
N LYS A 54 -8.73 14.60 14.76
CA LYS A 54 -8.80 13.13 14.91
C LYS A 54 -9.05 12.44 13.57
N ALA A 55 -9.93 12.98 12.73
CA ALA A 55 -10.21 12.45 11.40
C ALA A 55 -8.97 12.53 10.49
N ILE A 56 -8.26 13.66 10.50
CA ILE A 56 -7.00 13.84 9.76
C ILE A 56 -5.97 12.81 10.21
N LEU A 57 -5.70 12.69 11.52
CA LEU A 57 -4.73 11.72 12.04
C LEU A 57 -5.12 10.27 11.67
N LYS A 58 -6.42 9.95 11.63
CA LYS A 58 -6.89 8.62 11.22
C LYS A 58 -6.56 8.35 9.75
N VAL A 59 -6.84 9.30 8.86
CA VAL A 59 -6.51 9.17 7.43
C VAL A 59 -5.00 9.08 7.24
N CYS A 60 -4.23 10.02 7.79
CA CYS A 60 -2.77 10.01 7.64
C CYS A 60 -2.14 8.72 8.16
N ARG A 61 -2.63 8.17 9.28
CA ARG A 61 -2.18 6.86 9.77
C ARG A 61 -2.47 5.73 8.78
N GLN A 62 -3.66 5.72 8.18
CA GLN A 62 -4.03 4.72 7.18
C GLN A 62 -3.12 4.81 5.95
N GLU A 63 -2.96 6.01 5.38
CA GLU A 63 -2.12 6.21 4.19
C GLU A 63 -0.64 5.86 4.47
N THR A 64 -0.10 6.28 5.63
CA THR A 64 1.26 5.89 6.06
C THR A 64 1.39 4.38 6.19
N ASN A 65 0.41 3.70 6.77
CA ASN A 65 0.44 2.24 6.85
C ASN A 65 0.44 1.58 5.46
N GLU A 66 -0.30 2.11 4.48
CA GLU A 66 -0.31 1.59 3.11
C GLU A 66 1.04 1.81 2.40
N ILE A 67 1.67 2.97 2.61
CA ILE A 67 3.03 3.26 2.13
C ILE A 67 4.05 2.30 2.74
N ASP A 68 4.03 2.13 4.07
CA ASP A 68 4.97 1.26 4.79
C ASP A 68 4.77 -0.23 4.42
N THR A 69 3.54 -0.60 4.08
CA THR A 69 3.19 -1.94 3.61
C THR A 69 3.85 -2.24 2.25
N CYS A 70 3.73 -1.33 1.28
CA CYS A 70 4.52 -1.37 0.05
C CYS A 70 4.41 -0.05 -0.72
N ALA A 71 5.51 0.73 -0.72
CA ALA A 71 5.55 2.04 -1.37
C ALA A 71 5.31 1.96 -2.90
N GLU A 72 5.79 0.90 -3.56
CA GLU A 72 5.57 0.70 -5.01
C GLU A 72 4.10 0.43 -5.33
N CYS A 73 3.43 -0.45 -4.56
CA CYS A 73 2.00 -0.69 -4.74
C CYS A 73 1.19 0.57 -4.46
N TYR A 74 1.49 1.28 -3.36
CA TYR A 74 0.81 2.54 -3.02
C TYR A 74 0.97 3.58 -4.13
N LEU A 75 2.20 3.79 -4.62
CA LEU A 75 2.47 4.75 -5.69
C LEU A 75 1.73 4.36 -6.97
N ASN A 76 1.83 3.11 -7.40
CA ASN A 76 1.21 2.67 -8.66
C ASN A 76 -0.32 2.69 -8.58
N ALA A 77 -0.91 2.27 -7.45
CA ALA A 77 -2.36 2.33 -7.23
C ALA A 77 -2.92 3.76 -7.32
N ASN A 78 -2.12 4.76 -6.91
CA ASN A 78 -2.52 6.16 -6.94
C ASN A 78 -2.16 6.89 -8.25
N THR A 79 -1.44 6.24 -9.17
CA THR A 79 -0.95 6.90 -10.41
C THR A 79 -1.37 6.20 -11.69
N ARG A 80 -1.81 4.94 -11.62
CA ARG A 80 -2.05 4.09 -12.80
C ARG A 80 -3.28 3.21 -12.63
N THR A 81 -3.88 2.82 -13.76
CA THR A 81 -5.08 1.98 -13.80
C THR A 81 -4.77 0.48 -13.86
N ASP A 82 -3.63 0.09 -14.45
CA ASP A 82 -3.20 -1.30 -14.63
C ASP A 82 -2.11 -1.72 -13.62
N TRP A 83 -2.03 -1.02 -12.49
CA TRP A 83 -0.95 -1.16 -11.52
C TRP A 83 -0.84 -2.56 -10.91
N PHE A 84 -1.97 -3.27 -10.78
CA PHE A 84 -2.02 -4.53 -10.05
C PHE A 84 -1.21 -5.63 -10.74
N VAL A 85 -0.98 -5.53 -12.06
CA VAL A 85 -0.18 -6.50 -12.80
C VAL A 85 1.33 -6.26 -12.68
N ASP A 86 1.77 -5.16 -12.07
CA ASP A 86 3.20 -4.87 -11.95
C ASP A 86 3.88 -5.63 -10.82
N VAL A 87 5.15 -5.94 -11.08
CA VAL A 87 6.05 -6.66 -10.18
C VAL A 87 6.93 -5.64 -9.48
N CYS A 88 6.75 -5.54 -8.16
CA CYS A 88 7.57 -4.72 -7.28
C CYS A 88 9.01 -5.25 -7.20
N SER A 89 9.92 -4.39 -6.74
CA SER A 89 11.33 -4.73 -6.49
C SER A 89 11.47 -5.83 -5.44
N GLN A 90 10.53 -5.89 -4.50
CA GLN A 90 10.26 -7.03 -3.63
C GLN A 90 8.94 -7.67 -4.08
N PRO A 91 8.98 -8.74 -4.92
CA PRO A 91 7.78 -9.39 -5.41
C PRO A 91 6.91 -9.93 -4.26
N HIS A 92 5.59 -9.87 -4.43
CA HIS A 92 4.62 -10.34 -3.43
C HIS A 92 4.25 -11.80 -3.67
N LEU A 93 4.00 -12.54 -2.59
CA LEU A 93 3.45 -13.90 -2.68
C LEU A 93 2.01 -13.82 -3.19
N LEU A 94 1.69 -14.63 -4.21
CA LEU A 94 0.34 -14.66 -4.78
C LEU A 94 -0.52 -15.68 -4.03
N LEU A 95 -1.72 -15.24 -3.63
CA LEU A 95 -2.61 -16.01 -2.77
C LEU A 95 -4.01 -16.11 -3.38
N TRP A 96 -4.72 -17.16 -3.00
CA TRP A 96 -6.17 -17.22 -2.95
C TRP A 96 -6.62 -16.82 -1.55
N ALA A 97 -7.21 -15.64 -1.39
CA ALA A 97 -7.71 -15.13 -0.12
C ALA A 97 -9.22 -15.26 -0.03
N LYS A 98 -9.73 -15.67 1.13
CA LYS A 98 -11.17 -15.80 1.39
C LYS A 98 -11.62 -14.83 2.46
N LEU A 99 -12.51 -13.92 2.09
CA LEU A 99 -13.22 -13.06 3.04
C LEU A 99 -14.52 -13.73 3.51
N LYS A 100 -14.95 -13.41 4.73
CA LYS A 100 -16.20 -13.95 5.28
C LYS A 100 -17.38 -13.51 4.42
N GLY A 101 -18.10 -14.46 3.84
CA GLY A 101 -19.25 -14.21 2.96
C GLY A 101 -18.90 -14.07 1.47
N PHE A 102 -17.63 -14.27 1.09
CA PHE A 102 -17.15 -14.21 -0.29
C PHE A 102 -16.41 -15.52 -0.66
N PRO A 103 -16.33 -15.86 -1.96
CA PRO A 103 -15.48 -16.97 -2.41
C PRO A 103 -13.99 -16.63 -2.25
N TYR A 104 -13.10 -17.54 -2.64
CA TYR A 104 -11.68 -17.21 -2.76
C TYR A 104 -11.46 -16.26 -3.94
N TRP A 105 -10.59 -15.28 -3.75
CA TRP A 105 -10.17 -14.30 -4.76
C TRP A 105 -8.65 -14.26 -4.84
N PRO A 106 -8.08 -13.94 -6.02
CA PRO A 106 -6.64 -13.72 -6.13
C PRO A 106 -6.23 -12.48 -5.35
N ALA A 107 -5.07 -12.54 -4.68
CA ALA A 107 -4.56 -11.47 -3.86
C ALA A 107 -3.03 -11.49 -3.75
N LYS A 108 -2.46 -10.40 -3.24
CA LYS A 108 -1.02 -10.27 -2.93
C LYS A 108 -0.82 -10.25 -1.41
N ALA A 109 0.14 -11.04 -0.91
CA ALA A 109 0.59 -10.95 0.48
C ALA A 109 1.49 -9.71 0.65
N MET A 110 1.20 -8.87 1.65
CA MET A 110 1.86 -7.59 1.81
C MET A 110 2.86 -7.53 2.98
N GLY A 111 3.60 -8.62 3.22
CA GLY A 111 4.83 -8.59 3.99
C GLY A 111 4.82 -9.44 5.27
N PRO A 112 6.02 -9.82 5.74
CA PRO A 112 6.19 -10.73 6.87
C PRO A 112 5.77 -10.06 8.20
N GLY A 113 5.01 -10.79 9.01
CA GLY A 113 4.71 -10.40 10.40
C GLY A 113 3.38 -9.68 10.66
N GLN A 114 2.56 -9.40 9.64
CA GLN A 114 1.27 -8.70 9.82
C GLN A 114 0.01 -9.58 9.64
N GLY A 115 0.18 -10.91 9.50
CA GLY A 115 -0.91 -11.88 9.42
C GLY A 115 -1.85 -11.70 8.22
N LEU A 116 -3.02 -12.36 8.26
CA LEU A 116 -4.08 -12.28 7.23
C LEU A 116 -4.75 -10.89 7.11
N SER A 117 -4.38 -9.93 7.97
CA SER A 117 -4.91 -8.57 8.02
C SER A 117 -4.44 -7.69 6.86
N HIS A 118 -3.32 -8.01 6.23
CA HIS A 118 -2.68 -7.22 5.16
C HIS A 118 -2.53 -8.04 3.88
N VAL A 119 -3.62 -8.67 3.45
CA VAL A 119 -3.74 -9.23 2.12
C VAL A 119 -4.38 -8.17 1.23
N ASN A 120 -3.64 -7.68 0.23
CA ASN A 120 -4.19 -6.71 -0.71
C ASN A 120 -5.14 -7.45 -1.67
N ASP A 121 -6.42 -7.28 -1.38
CA ASP A 121 -7.52 -7.60 -2.29
C ASP A 121 -7.65 -6.43 -3.28
N PRO A 122 -7.53 -6.64 -4.60
CA PRO A 122 -7.82 -5.60 -5.58
C PRO A 122 -9.28 -5.08 -5.51
N ASN A 123 -10.14 -5.69 -4.70
CA ASN A 123 -11.58 -5.47 -4.68
C ASN A 123 -12.16 -4.90 -3.36
N THR A 124 -11.40 -4.14 -2.57
CA THR A 124 -11.88 -3.58 -1.29
C THR A 124 -13.05 -2.58 -1.39
N GLN A 125 -13.45 -2.15 -2.60
CA GLN A 125 -14.39 -1.05 -2.81
C GLN A 125 -15.83 -1.43 -3.22
N THR A 126 -16.19 -2.71 -3.37
CA THR A 126 -17.52 -3.05 -3.94
C THR A 126 -18.06 -4.39 -3.48
N GLY A 127 -19.29 -4.38 -2.95
CA GLY A 127 -20.01 -5.58 -2.53
C GLY A 127 -20.25 -6.60 -3.65
N LYS A 128 -20.76 -7.78 -3.26
CA LYS A 128 -21.11 -8.98 -4.06
C LYS A 128 -20.85 -8.87 -5.57
N ARG A 129 -19.61 -9.13 -5.98
CA ARG A 129 -19.21 -9.20 -7.39
C ARG A 129 -19.57 -10.53 -8.04
N SER A 130 -19.80 -10.47 -9.35
CA SER A 130 -20.27 -11.54 -10.22
C SER A 130 -19.13 -12.43 -10.72
N ALA A 131 -19.44 -13.64 -11.20
CA ALA A 131 -18.45 -14.57 -11.76
C ALA A 131 -17.67 -14.01 -12.97
N ARG A 132 -18.24 -13.05 -13.70
CA ARG A 132 -17.58 -12.40 -14.84
C ARG A 132 -16.38 -11.55 -14.37
N GLU A 133 -16.50 -10.91 -13.22
CA GLU A 133 -15.42 -10.07 -12.65
C GLU A 133 -14.28 -10.92 -12.09
N LEU A 134 -14.57 -12.11 -11.55
CA LEU A 134 -13.53 -13.05 -11.13
C LEU A 134 -12.67 -13.53 -12.30
N ALA A 135 -13.29 -13.77 -13.47
CA ALA A 135 -12.55 -14.19 -14.66
C ALA A 135 -11.55 -13.13 -15.13
N ASP A 136 -11.90 -11.85 -14.99
CA ASP A 136 -10.99 -10.76 -15.35
C ASP A 136 -9.84 -10.63 -14.34
N CYS A 137 -10.10 -10.80 -13.04
CA CYS A 137 -9.03 -10.90 -12.02
C CYS A 137 -8.07 -12.07 -12.30
N ILE A 138 -8.57 -13.21 -12.76
CA ILE A 138 -7.70 -14.35 -13.13
C ILE A 138 -6.80 -13.99 -14.30
N LYS A 139 -7.31 -13.29 -15.33
CA LYS A 139 -6.47 -12.79 -16.43
C LYS A 139 -5.41 -11.81 -15.95
N GLU A 140 -5.74 -10.92 -15.02
CA GLU A 140 -4.77 -10.00 -14.43
C GLU A 140 -3.64 -10.76 -13.71
N VAL A 141 -3.97 -11.82 -12.98
CA VAL A 141 -2.99 -12.70 -12.33
C VAL A 141 -2.08 -13.36 -13.36
N GLU A 142 -2.64 -13.85 -14.48
CA GLU A 142 -1.84 -14.45 -15.55
C GLU A 142 -0.86 -13.43 -16.17
N VAL A 143 -1.32 -12.20 -16.44
CA VAL A 143 -0.45 -11.12 -16.93
C VAL A 143 0.65 -10.78 -15.92
N HIS A 144 0.31 -10.76 -14.63
CA HIS A 144 1.29 -10.53 -13.57
C HIS A 144 2.34 -11.65 -13.50
N ILE A 145 1.92 -12.91 -13.62
CA ILE A 145 2.82 -14.07 -13.65
C ILE A 145 3.80 -13.99 -14.84
N GLU A 146 3.33 -13.58 -16.03
CA GLU A 146 4.21 -13.39 -17.18
C GLU A 146 5.23 -12.27 -16.95
N LYS A 147 4.83 -11.18 -16.30
CA LYS A 147 5.77 -10.13 -15.87
C LYS A 147 6.77 -10.64 -14.83
N ILE A 148 6.37 -11.50 -13.89
CA ILE A 148 7.28 -12.14 -12.92
C ILE A 148 8.31 -12.99 -13.66
N LYS A 149 7.86 -13.86 -14.57
CA LYS A 149 8.76 -14.70 -15.39
C LYS A 149 9.74 -13.84 -16.19
N SER A 150 9.27 -12.73 -16.77
CA SER A 150 10.13 -11.81 -17.52
C SER A 150 11.18 -11.09 -16.67
N LYS A 151 10.86 -10.69 -15.42
CA LYS A 151 11.79 -9.94 -14.55
C LYS A 151 12.71 -10.82 -13.71
N VAL A 152 12.15 -11.91 -13.15
CA VAL A 152 12.82 -12.77 -12.17
C VAL A 152 13.29 -14.08 -12.80
N GLY A 153 12.51 -14.62 -13.73
CA GLY A 153 12.89 -15.80 -14.54
C GLY A 153 11.81 -16.86 -14.57
N THR A 154 11.30 -17.31 -13.42
CA THR A 154 10.34 -18.42 -13.36
C THR A 154 9.26 -18.20 -12.31
N PHE A 155 8.14 -18.91 -12.47
CA PHE A 155 7.02 -18.94 -11.55
C PHE A 155 6.53 -20.38 -11.44
N LYS A 156 6.34 -20.85 -10.20
CA LYS A 156 5.85 -22.20 -9.87
C LYS A 156 4.60 -22.07 -9.02
N TYR A 157 3.50 -22.60 -9.52
CA TYR A 157 2.28 -22.74 -8.74
C TYR A 157 2.52 -23.66 -7.54
N ALA A 158 1.90 -23.32 -6.41
CA ALA A 158 1.91 -24.17 -5.25
C ALA A 158 1.05 -25.43 -5.47
N LYS A 159 1.27 -26.45 -4.63
CA LYS A 159 0.36 -27.60 -4.61
C LYS A 159 -1.05 -27.13 -4.23
N PHE A 160 -2.07 -27.80 -4.76
CA PHE A 160 -3.45 -27.43 -4.49
C PHE A 160 -3.73 -27.39 -2.97
N LYS A 161 -4.28 -26.26 -2.52
CA LYS A 161 -4.59 -25.95 -1.12
C LYS A 161 -3.37 -25.86 -0.19
N THR A 162 -2.16 -25.61 -0.70
CA THR A 162 -1.04 -25.24 0.17
C THR A 162 -1.40 -24.01 1.02
N PRO A 163 -1.29 -24.08 2.35
CA PRO A 163 -1.62 -22.96 3.23
C PRO A 163 -0.62 -21.81 3.08
N TYR A 164 -1.12 -20.59 3.31
CA TYR A 164 -0.26 -19.43 3.53
C TYR A 164 0.22 -19.43 5.00
N GLU A 165 1.53 -19.31 5.21
CA GLU A 165 2.14 -19.29 6.54
C GLU A 165 2.91 -17.97 6.71
N PRO A 166 2.38 -16.98 7.45
CA PRO A 166 2.98 -15.65 7.54
C PRO A 166 4.42 -15.62 8.10
N MET A 167 4.78 -16.62 8.91
CA MET A 167 6.12 -16.73 9.48
C MET A 167 7.16 -17.27 8.47
N ASP A 168 6.69 -17.99 7.45
CA ASP A 168 7.53 -18.60 6.41
C ASP A 168 7.32 -17.92 5.05
N GLU A 169 6.76 -16.71 5.01
CA GLU A 169 6.37 -16.01 3.76
C GLU A 169 7.53 -15.94 2.76
N LEU A 170 8.75 -15.62 3.22
CA LEU A 170 9.93 -15.55 2.35
C LEU A 170 10.29 -16.91 1.75
N GLN A 171 10.17 -17.99 2.52
CA GLN A 171 10.41 -19.35 2.02
C GLN A 171 9.32 -19.76 1.03
N GLN A 172 8.06 -19.44 1.31
CA GLN A 172 6.93 -19.68 0.41
C GLN A 172 7.10 -18.90 -0.90
N LEU A 173 7.60 -17.67 -0.82
CA LEU A 173 7.91 -16.83 -1.97
C LEU A 173 9.05 -17.41 -2.82
N GLU A 174 10.12 -17.91 -2.19
CA GLU A 174 11.23 -18.57 -2.91
C GLU A 174 10.77 -19.88 -3.58
N MET A 175 9.82 -20.61 -3.00
CA MET A 175 9.23 -21.79 -3.65
C MET A 175 8.38 -21.41 -4.87
N MET A 176 7.61 -20.32 -4.77
CA MET A 176 6.73 -19.82 -5.83
C MET A 176 7.52 -19.12 -6.96
N ILE A 177 8.54 -18.36 -6.60
CA ILE A 177 9.38 -17.59 -7.52
C ILE A 177 10.86 -17.95 -7.24
N PRO A 178 11.34 -19.13 -7.67
CA PRO A 178 12.74 -19.51 -7.50
C PRO A 178 13.71 -18.45 -8.06
N GLY A 179 14.67 -18.01 -7.24
CA GLY A 179 15.62 -16.94 -7.58
C GLY A 179 15.17 -15.54 -7.16
N VAL A 180 13.99 -15.40 -6.53
CA VAL A 180 13.48 -14.11 -6.04
C VAL A 180 14.42 -13.46 -5.02
N THR A 181 15.07 -14.24 -4.15
CA THR A 181 16.03 -13.68 -3.18
C THR A 181 17.21 -12.99 -3.87
N GLU A 182 17.73 -13.57 -4.96
CA GLU A 182 18.82 -12.98 -5.73
C GLU A 182 18.35 -11.75 -6.52
N TYR A 183 17.14 -11.81 -7.07
CA TYR A 183 16.49 -10.65 -7.70
C TYR A 183 16.36 -9.48 -6.71
N MET A 184 15.86 -9.71 -5.50
CA MET A 184 15.70 -8.70 -4.47
C MET A 184 17.04 -8.06 -4.06
N LYS A 185 18.08 -8.87 -3.87
CA LYS A 185 19.44 -8.37 -3.59
C LYS A 185 19.96 -7.46 -4.70
N ARG A 186 19.71 -7.84 -5.97
CA ARG A 186 20.09 -7.01 -7.13
C ARG A 186 19.35 -5.67 -7.13
N GLN A 187 18.05 -5.66 -6.82
CA GLN A 187 17.28 -4.41 -6.75
C GLN A 187 17.79 -3.49 -5.63
N GLN A 188 18.13 -4.05 -4.46
CA GLN A 188 18.69 -3.28 -3.34
C GLN A 188 20.06 -2.67 -3.68
N ALA A 189 20.91 -3.40 -4.42
CA ALA A 189 22.19 -2.88 -4.88
C ALA A 189 22.03 -1.73 -5.89
N LEU A 190 21.03 -1.79 -6.77
CA LEU A 190 20.72 -0.70 -7.70
C LEU A 190 20.22 0.55 -6.95
N ALA A 191 19.36 0.37 -5.94
CA ALA A 191 18.85 1.47 -5.12
C ALA A 191 19.99 2.20 -4.37
N SER A 192 20.91 1.48 -3.73
CA SER A 192 22.03 2.08 -2.97
C SER A 192 23.05 2.83 -3.85
N THR A 193 23.21 2.45 -5.12
CA THR A 193 24.03 3.21 -6.08
C THR A 193 23.40 4.54 -6.50
N THR A 194 22.08 4.67 -6.38
CA THR A 194 21.36 5.89 -6.79
C THR A 194 21.42 6.97 -5.72
N GLU A 195 21.51 6.61 -4.44
CA GLU A 195 21.61 7.55 -3.31
C GLU A 195 22.99 8.21 -3.16
N SER A 196 24.01 7.71 -3.86
CA SER A 196 25.40 8.23 -3.80
C SER A 196 25.81 9.10 -4.98
N GLY A 197 24.91 9.37 -5.95
CA GLY A 197 25.23 10.15 -7.14
C GLY A 197 24.02 10.76 -7.83
N ASN A 198 23.49 11.87 -7.30
CA ASN A 198 23.11 13.08 -8.04
C ASN A 198 22.24 14.01 -7.17
N ASP A 199 22.88 15.07 -6.67
CA ASP A 199 22.22 16.34 -6.40
C ASP A 199 22.20 17.10 -7.74
N SER A 200 21.14 16.97 -8.52
CA SER A 200 20.81 17.87 -9.64
C SER A 200 19.40 17.63 -10.18
N ASP A 201 18.52 18.55 -9.76
CA ASP A 201 17.44 19.17 -10.53
C ASP A 201 16.61 18.26 -11.46
N HIS A 202 15.44 17.83 -10.97
CA HIS A 202 14.32 17.40 -11.80
C HIS A 202 13.11 18.29 -11.54
N SER A 203 13.02 19.34 -12.37
CA SER A 203 11.84 20.16 -12.54
C SER A 203 10.77 19.36 -13.30
N VAL A 204 9.86 18.73 -12.56
CA VAL A 204 8.64 18.16 -13.17
C VAL A 204 7.59 19.27 -13.28
N SER A 205 7.30 19.67 -14.51
CA SER A 205 6.19 20.57 -14.83
C SER A 205 4.83 19.95 -14.49
N PRO A 206 3.84 20.75 -14.06
CA PRO A 206 2.56 20.26 -13.58
C PRO A 206 1.67 19.80 -14.75
N HIS A 207 1.53 18.48 -14.93
CA HIS A 207 0.46 17.94 -15.76
C HIS A 207 -0.86 17.92 -14.98
N LYS A 208 -1.90 18.39 -15.66
CA LYS A 208 -3.25 18.67 -15.14
C LYS A 208 -3.83 17.44 -14.43
N LYS A 209 -4.30 17.66 -13.19
CA LYS A 209 -5.12 16.72 -12.41
C LYS A 209 -6.31 16.27 -13.26
N ALA A 210 -6.37 14.99 -13.60
CA ALA A 210 -7.66 14.34 -13.81
C ALA A 210 -8.30 14.25 -12.43
N SER A 211 -9.35 15.05 -12.21
CA SER A 211 -10.21 14.93 -11.04
C SER A 211 -11.00 13.64 -11.19
N SER A 212 -10.45 12.55 -10.68
CA SER A 212 -11.23 11.42 -10.22
C SER A 212 -11.20 11.47 -8.70
N THR A 213 -12.28 11.96 -8.10
CA THR A 213 -12.69 11.59 -6.75
C THR A 213 -12.96 10.09 -6.75
N ALA A 214 -11.90 9.28 -6.80
CA ALA A 214 -11.93 7.96 -6.22
C ALA A 214 -11.83 8.23 -4.72
N ALA A 215 -13.00 8.28 -4.07
CA ALA A 215 -13.04 8.23 -2.62
C ALA A 215 -12.28 6.96 -2.21
N CYS A 216 -11.10 7.14 -1.60
CA CYS A 216 -10.49 6.12 -0.77
C CYS A 216 -11.37 5.95 0.48
N THR A 217 -12.57 5.43 0.31
CA THR A 217 -13.19 4.62 1.36
C THR A 217 -12.53 3.26 1.25
N SER A 218 -11.30 3.16 1.74
CA SER A 218 -10.74 1.88 2.15
C SER A 218 -11.67 1.37 3.25
N GLY A 219 -12.56 0.46 2.85
CA GLY A 219 -13.45 -0.25 3.75
C GLY A 219 -12.63 -0.83 4.89
N GLY A 220 -13.17 -0.76 6.10
CA GLY A 220 -12.50 -1.22 7.31
C GLY A 220 -11.87 -2.59 7.11
N SER A 221 -10.69 -2.78 7.70
CA SER A 221 -9.90 -4.02 7.68
C SER A 221 -10.75 -5.25 8.01
N SER A 222 -11.42 -5.82 7.02
CA SER A 222 -11.95 -7.17 7.10
C SER A 222 -10.79 -8.06 6.71
N GLY A 223 -10.00 -8.49 7.70
CA GLY A 223 -8.91 -9.44 7.46
C GLY A 223 -9.42 -10.69 6.76
N ALA A 224 -8.59 -11.27 5.89
CA ALA A 224 -8.91 -12.54 5.24
C ALA A 224 -9.21 -13.61 6.32
N SER A 225 -10.28 -14.37 6.13
CA SER A 225 -10.66 -15.49 7.01
C SER A 225 -9.84 -16.75 6.75
N ASP A 226 -9.25 -16.87 5.56
CA ASP A 226 -8.35 -17.95 5.14
C ASP A 226 -7.54 -17.49 3.93
N ALA A 227 -6.33 -18.01 3.75
CA ALA A 227 -5.53 -17.77 2.55
C ALA A 227 -4.70 -19.01 2.17
N LYS A 228 -4.56 -19.22 0.86
CA LYS A 228 -3.85 -20.35 0.27
C LYS A 228 -2.92 -19.83 -0.80
N GLN A 229 -1.78 -20.47 -1.00
CA GLN A 229 -0.88 -20.09 -2.09
C GLN A 229 -1.53 -20.37 -3.45
N LEU A 230 -1.25 -19.50 -4.42
CA LEU A 230 -1.65 -19.65 -5.83
C LEU A 230 -0.92 -20.84 -6.47
#